data_AF-A0A1Q7H7P5-F1
#
_entry.id   AF-A0A1Q7H7P5-F1
#
_cell.length_a   1.000
_cell.length_b   1.000
_cell.length_c   1.000
_cell.angle_alpha   90.00
_cell.angle_beta   90.00
_cell.angle_gamma   90.00
#
_symmetry.space_group_name_H-M   'P 1'
#
loop_
_entity.id
_entity.type
_entity.pdbx_description
1 polymer ?
#
loop_
_entity_poly.entity_id
_entity_poly.type
_entity_poly.pdbx_seq_one_letter_code
_entity_poly.pdbx_strand_id
1 'polypeptide(L)'
;MDTDEQKRADFDNESLATAEPDLDTLLTVDDVATLLKVPKSWVYERTRSRGTTRADRLPCIKLGKYVRFDARAVRNFLRRRSRVA
;
A
#
# COMPACT_ATOMS: atom_id res chain seq x y z
N MET A 1 -12.56 -32.73 -46.12
CA MET A 1 -11.69 -31.54 -46.03
C MET A 1 -12.50 -30.49 -45.30
N ASP A 2 -12.74 -30.63 -44.00
CA ASP A 2 -11.71 -30.58 -42.92
C ASP A 2 -10.94 -29.26 -43.08
N THR A 3 -11.04 -28.31 -42.16
CA THR A 3 -10.51 -28.43 -40.79
C THR A 3 -11.02 -27.26 -39.92
N ASP A 4 -11.35 -27.61 -38.66
CA ASP A 4 -11.34 -26.87 -37.38
C ASP A 4 -11.88 -25.42 -37.34
N GLU A 5 -12.89 -25.06 -36.54
CA GLU A 5 -13.13 -25.36 -35.11
C GLU A 5 -11.88 -25.34 -34.21
N GLN A 6 -11.38 -24.13 -33.92
CA GLN A 6 -10.51 -23.91 -32.76
C GLN A 6 -10.90 -22.57 -32.12
N LYS A 7 -11.79 -22.51 -31.12
CA LYS A 7 -11.63 -22.77 -29.67
C LYS A 7 -10.53 -21.97 -28.96
N ARG A 8 -10.98 -21.37 -27.84
CA ARG A 8 -10.28 -20.96 -26.60
C ARG A 8 -9.55 -19.62 -26.72
N ALA A 9 -9.98 -18.57 -26.01
CA ALA A 9 -9.87 -18.35 -24.56
C ALA A 9 -8.40 -18.27 -24.12
N ASP A 10 -7.73 -17.20 -24.54
CA ASP A 10 -6.47 -16.72 -23.96
C ASP A 10 -6.79 -15.30 -23.45
N PHE A 11 -7.03 -15.09 -22.15
CA PHE A 11 -6.04 -15.03 -21.07
C PHE A 11 -5.09 -13.83 -21.31
N ASP A 12 -4.99 -12.97 -20.31
CA ASP A 12 -4.13 -11.78 -20.27
C ASP A 12 -4.64 -10.51 -20.97
N ASN A 13 -5.84 -10.04 -20.59
CA ASN A 13 -6.02 -8.59 -20.44
C ASN A 13 -5.32 -8.14 -19.15
N GLU A 14 -4.00 -8.34 -19.12
CA GLU A 14 -3.07 -7.81 -18.14
C GLU A 14 -2.86 -6.31 -18.41
N SER A 15 -3.96 -5.55 -18.39
CA SER A 15 -3.85 -4.15 -18.03
C SER A 15 -4.13 -4.07 -16.54
N LEU A 16 -3.14 -4.58 -15.80
CA LEU A 16 -2.78 -4.06 -14.50
C LEU A 16 -2.55 -2.57 -14.74
N ALA A 17 -3.63 -1.79 -14.65
CA ALA A 17 -3.52 -0.40 -14.33
C ALA A 17 -2.68 -0.38 -13.06
N THR A 18 -1.40 -0.07 -13.24
CA THR A 18 -0.52 0.46 -12.21
C THR A 18 -1.20 1.74 -11.78
N ALA A 19 -2.30 1.61 -11.04
CA ALA A 19 -2.92 2.66 -10.29
C ALA A 19 -1.89 2.96 -9.21
N GLU A 20 -0.85 3.71 -9.58
CA GLU A 20 -0.22 4.64 -8.68
C GLU A 20 -1.39 5.26 -7.94
N PRO A 21 -1.63 4.90 -6.67
CA PRO A 21 -2.79 5.39 -5.96
C PRO A 21 -2.65 6.90 -6.04
N ASP A 22 -3.63 7.53 -6.69
CA ASP A 22 -3.61 8.96 -6.95
C ASP A 22 -3.13 9.64 -5.68
N LEU A 23 -2.01 10.37 -5.76
CA LEU A 23 -1.14 10.59 -4.61
C LEU A 23 -1.79 11.47 -3.52
N ASP A 24 -3.02 11.93 -3.77
CA ASP A 24 -3.92 12.63 -2.86
C ASP A 24 -4.94 11.71 -2.16
N THR A 25 -4.91 10.39 -2.45
CA THR A 25 -5.82 9.40 -1.89
C THR A 25 -5.37 8.97 -0.51
N LEU A 26 -6.26 9.13 0.47
CA LEU A 26 -6.08 8.68 1.84
C LEU A 26 -6.18 7.15 1.95
N LEU A 27 -5.03 6.50 2.07
CA LEU A 27 -4.88 5.06 2.25
C LEU A 27 -5.44 4.60 3.60
N THR A 28 -6.02 3.41 3.61
CA THR A 28 -6.41 2.70 4.83
C THR A 28 -5.25 1.90 5.41
N VAL A 29 -5.46 1.32 6.60
CA VAL A 29 -4.50 0.39 7.22
C VAL A 29 -4.20 -0.79 6.29
N ASP A 30 -5.20 -1.26 5.56
CA ASP A 30 -5.09 -2.42 4.68
C ASP A 30 -4.30 -2.10 3.42
N ASP A 31 -4.49 -0.92 2.86
CA ASP A 31 -3.74 -0.44 1.70
C ASP A 31 -2.26 -0.28 2.05
N VAL A 32 -1.97 0.31 3.20
CA VAL A 32 -0.60 0.45 3.71
C VAL A 32 0.06 -0.89 3.96
N ALA A 33 -0.66 -1.82 4.60
CA ALA A 33 -0.17 -3.18 4.82
C ALA A 33 0.17 -3.89 3.50
N THR A 34 -0.67 -3.71 2.49
CA THR A 34 -0.47 -4.29 1.15
C THR A 34 0.70 -3.63 0.43
N LEU A 35 0.80 -2.30 0.48
CA LEU A 35 1.86 -1.51 -0.13
C LEU A 35 3.23 -1.86 0.43
N LEU A 36 3.32 -2.00 1.77
CA LEU A 36 4.56 -2.33 2.47
C LEU A 36 4.82 -3.84 2.55
N LYS A 37 3.85 -4.68 2.13
CA LYS A 37 3.88 -6.14 2.29
C LYS A 37 4.14 -6.57 3.74
N VAL A 38 3.52 -5.87 4.70
CA VAL A 38 3.63 -6.15 6.14
C VAL A 38 2.26 -6.53 6.72
N PRO A 39 2.20 -7.25 7.85
CA PRO A 39 0.93 -7.55 8.49
C PRO A 39 0.25 -6.28 9.05
N LYS A 40 -1.08 -6.26 9.06
CA LYS A 40 -1.89 -5.15 9.61
C LYS A 40 -1.55 -4.83 11.07
N SER A 41 -1.21 -5.86 11.87
CA SER A 41 -0.78 -5.71 13.25
C SER A 41 0.44 -4.80 13.39
N TRP A 42 1.40 -4.90 12.45
CA TRP A 42 2.57 -4.03 12.40
C TRP A 42 2.15 -2.57 12.17
N VAL A 43 1.21 -2.32 11.24
CA VAL A 43 0.71 -0.96 10.98
C VAL A 43 0.00 -0.39 12.22
N TYR A 44 -0.80 -1.20 12.93
CA TYR A 44 -1.43 -0.78 14.19
C TYR A 44 -0.41 -0.51 15.29
N GLU A 45 0.65 -1.30 15.37
CA GLU A 45 1.72 -1.09 16.34
C GLU A 45 2.44 0.24 16.07
N ARG A 46 2.78 0.51 14.81
CA ARG A 46 3.52 1.73 14.41
C ARG A 46 2.67 3.00 14.38
N THR A 47 1.35 2.87 14.50
CA THR A 47 0.43 4.01 14.71
C THR A 47 0.18 4.31 16.20
N ARG A 48 0.52 3.40 17.11
CA ARG A 48 0.33 3.62 18.55
C ARG A 48 1.26 4.70 19.07
N SER A 49 0.72 5.51 19.99
CA SER A 49 1.42 6.70 20.49
C SER A 49 2.42 6.40 21.61
N ARG A 50 2.27 5.25 22.28
CA ARG A 50 3.06 4.83 23.44
C ARG A 50 4.03 3.74 23.03
N GLY A 51 5.33 3.96 23.20
CA GLY A 51 6.39 2.95 23.00
C GLY A 51 7.19 3.05 21.70
N THR A 52 6.75 3.83 20.71
CA THR A 52 7.47 4.01 19.44
C THR A 52 8.07 5.41 19.35
N THR A 53 9.39 5.49 19.14
CA THR A 53 10.12 6.76 18.92
C THR A 53 9.47 7.56 17.78
N ARG A 54 9.47 8.90 17.85
CA ARG A 54 8.93 9.78 16.80
C ARG A 54 9.46 9.44 15.40
N ALA A 55 10.71 8.99 15.30
CA ALA A 55 11.37 8.56 14.06
C ALA A 55 10.83 7.24 13.49
N ASP A 56 10.15 6.45 14.32
CA ASP A 56 9.67 5.11 13.99
C ASP A 56 8.15 5.10 13.75
N ARG A 57 7.43 6.15 14.13
CA ARG A 57 5.99 6.24 13.97
C ARG A 57 5.61 6.42 12.50
N LEU A 58 4.63 5.64 12.04
CA LEU A 58 4.08 5.79 10.70
C LEU A 58 3.21 7.07 10.63
N PRO A 59 3.41 7.94 9.62
CA PRO A 59 2.63 9.18 9.49
C PRO A 59 1.17 8.85 9.20
N CYS A 60 0.29 9.14 10.17
CA CYS A 60 -1.13 8.83 10.10
C CYS A 60 -1.97 10.05 10.45
N ILE A 61 -3.11 10.17 9.76
CA ILE A 61 -4.12 11.20 9.94
C ILE A 61 -5.27 10.55 10.71
N LYS A 62 -5.55 11.06 11.92
CA LYS A 62 -6.65 10.57 12.76
C LYS A 62 -7.92 11.36 12.45
N LEU A 63 -8.94 10.68 11.95
CA LEU A 63 -10.27 11.21 11.65
C LEU A 63 -11.27 10.56 12.62
N GLY A 64 -11.23 10.99 13.88
CA GLY A 64 -12.02 10.39 14.96
C GLY A 64 -11.67 8.91 15.16
N LYS A 65 -12.61 8.00 14.84
CA LYS A 65 -12.40 6.54 14.93
C LYS A 65 -11.55 5.97 13.79
N TYR A 66 -11.37 6.72 12.71
CA TYR A 66 -10.66 6.26 11.53
C TYR A 66 -9.22 6.74 11.53
N VAL A 67 -8.32 5.88 11.03
CA VAL A 67 -6.93 6.22 10.78
C VAL A 67 -6.68 6.09 9.30
N ARG A 68 -6.18 7.18 8.70
CA ARG A 68 -5.83 7.25 7.28
C ARG A 68 -4.36 7.57 7.12
N PHE A 69 -3.81 7.26 5.97
CA PHE A 69 -2.42 7.50 5.64
C PHE A 69 -2.31 8.19 4.30
N ASP A 70 -1.43 9.17 4.24
CA ASP A 70 -1.07 9.80 2.99
C ASP A 70 0.03 8.95 2.31
N ALA A 71 -0.20 8.57 1.06
CA ALA A 71 0.72 7.74 0.29
C ALA A 71 2.11 8.38 0.13
N ARG A 72 2.16 9.70 -0.11
CA ARG A 72 3.42 10.46 -0.22
C ARG A 72 4.14 10.50 1.13
N ALA A 73 3.42 10.71 2.22
CA ALA A 73 3.99 10.75 3.56
C ALA A 73 4.59 9.39 3.94
N VAL A 74 3.91 8.28 3.64
CA VAL A 74 4.42 6.92 3.86
C VAL A 74 5.68 6.67 3.02
N ARG A 75 5.68 7.03 1.73
CA ARG A 75 6.85 6.90 0.87
C ARG A 75 8.04 7.75 1.34
N ASN A 76 7.78 8.99 1.76
CA ASN A 76 8.80 9.87 2.34
C ASN A 76 9.33 9.36 3.68
N PHE A 77 8.48 8.69 4.47
CA PHE A 77 8.92 8.01 5.69
C PHE A 77 9.89 6.86 5.36
N LEU A 78 9.57 6.03 4.36
CA LEU A 78 10.47 4.97 3.90
C LEU A 78 11.80 5.53 3.40
N ARG A 79 11.78 6.58 2.56
CA ARG A 79 12.99 7.24 2.04
C ARG A 79 13.90 7.75 3.15
N ARG A 80 13.33 8.34 4.21
CA ARG A 80 14.09 8.80 5.38
C ARG A 80 14.73 7.65 6.17
N ARG A 81 14.11 6.47 6.13
CA ARG A 81 14.58 5.27 6.85
C ARG A 81 15.56 4.43 6.02
N SER A 82 15.42 4.41 4.70
CA SER A 82 16.38 3.82 3.77
C SER A 82 17.63 4.70 3.71
N ARG A 83 18.47 4.64 4.76
CA ARG A 83 19.87 5.01 4.64
C ARG A 83 20.47 4.01 3.66
N VAL A 84 20.62 4.42 2.40
CA VAL A 84 21.47 3.72 1.45
C VAL A 84 22.88 3.80 2.04
N ALA A 85 23.42 2.64 2.41
CA ALA A 85 24.81 2.49 2.83
C ALA A 85 25.72 2.52 1.61
#